data_AF-A0A6V7WVT1-F1
#
_entry.id   AF-A0A6V7WVT1-F1
#
_cell.length_a   1.000
_cell.length_b   1.000
_cell.length_c   1.000
_cell.angle_alpha   90.00
_cell.angle_beta   90.00
_cell.angle_gamma   90.00
#
_symmetry.space_group_name_H-M   'P 1'
#
loop_
_entity.id
_entity.type
_entity.pdbx_description
1 polymer ?
#
loop_
_entity_poly.entity_id
_entity_poly.type
_entity_poly.pdbx_seq_one_letter_code
_entity_poly.pdbx_strand_id
1 'polypeptide(L)'
;MPCCIRFSNSNSKLLQFSLGIHTAEPGEWKEGSTVFQENNDLCKFNIQNNKKLNYCKKVYLNDKSEAYYDEFLYKSQVKLYGERPSLMEVLHRKVKLHFVNQHPFGIFKTFPKHEKIVYIGGIHVEEKNILLEKVKKENDKRPPCVVLVSFGTVEPSGELNPENIKAMFGQFQRNKACVYIVRMEENLLPKNYNKKQIYVTEKHINQKMILCK
;
A
#
# COMPACT_ATOMS: atom_id res chain seq x y z
N MET A 1 21.08 -21.36 7.13
CA MET A 1 20.74 -19.92 7.24
C MET A 1 19.24 -19.69 7.09
N PRO A 2 18.52 -19.53 8.20
CA PRO A 2 17.81 -18.26 8.37
C PRO A 2 17.76 -17.82 9.84
N CYS A 3 18.64 -16.89 10.22
CA CYS A 3 18.49 -16.12 11.45
C CYS A 3 18.43 -14.61 11.12
N CYS A 4 17.60 -14.23 10.14
CA CYS A 4 17.41 -12.83 9.76
C CYS A 4 15.96 -12.55 9.40
N ILE A 5 15.20 -11.96 10.31
CA ILE A 5 14.02 -11.15 9.97
C ILE A 5 14.17 -9.81 10.70
N ARG A 6 14.38 -8.75 9.92
CA ARG A 6 14.63 -7.38 10.38
C ARG A 6 13.29 -6.64 10.45
N PHE A 7 12.93 -6.06 11.60
CA PHE A 7 11.86 -5.06 11.67
C PHE A 7 12.29 -3.90 12.57
N SER A 8 12.48 -2.71 12.00
CA SER A 8 12.55 -1.45 12.75
C SER A 8 11.18 -0.78 12.70
N ASN A 9 10.49 -0.69 13.84
CA ASN A 9 9.40 0.26 14.00
C ASN A 9 9.34 0.75 15.46
N SER A 10 9.27 2.06 15.66
CA SER A 10 9.35 2.73 16.97
C SER A 10 8.28 2.28 17.97
N ASN A 11 7.12 1.84 17.50
CA ASN A 11 6.03 1.34 18.34
C ASN A 11 6.29 -0.06 18.95
N SER A 12 7.33 -0.78 18.53
CA SER A 12 7.64 -2.10 19.10
C SER A 12 8.28 -2.04 20.49
N LYS A 13 8.95 -0.93 20.83
CA LYS A 13 9.65 -0.77 22.12
C LYS A 13 8.69 -0.70 23.31
N LEU A 14 7.54 -0.02 23.17
CA LEU A 14 6.56 0.13 24.24
C LEU A 14 5.85 -1.20 24.59
N LEU A 15 5.59 -2.05 23.59
CA LEU A 15 5.01 -3.39 23.76
C LEU A 15 5.99 -4.41 24.35
N GLN A 16 7.30 -4.23 24.15
CA GLN A 16 8.34 -5.10 24.68
C GLN A 16 8.48 -4.97 26.21
N PHE A 17 8.35 -3.75 26.74
CA PHE A 17 8.51 -3.47 28.17
C PHE A 17 7.37 -4.03 29.04
N SER A 18 6.13 -4.08 28.56
CA SER A 18 4.98 -4.55 29.36
C SER A 18 4.86 -6.07 29.46
N LEU A 19 5.52 -6.83 28.56
CA LEU A 19 5.38 -8.30 28.45
C LEU A 19 6.63 -9.07 28.90
N GLY A 20 7.69 -8.40 29.38
CA GLY A 20 8.94 -9.03 29.80
C GLY A 20 9.69 -9.75 28.66
N ILE A 21 9.48 -9.32 27.41
CA ILE A 21 10.06 -9.98 26.23
C ILE A 21 11.40 -9.30 25.91
N HIS A 22 12.51 -9.95 26.26
CA HIS A 22 13.83 -9.55 25.80
C HIS A 22 14.02 -9.93 24.32
N THR A 23 14.08 -8.93 23.44
CA THR A 23 14.54 -9.09 22.06
C THR A 23 15.93 -8.51 21.92
N ALA A 24 16.73 -9.06 21.02
CA ALA A 24 18.08 -8.53 20.77
C ALA A 24 18.08 -7.01 20.47
N GLU A 25 18.91 -6.27 21.20
CA GLU A 25 19.01 -4.82 21.13
C GLU A 25 19.67 -4.36 19.82
N PRO A 26 19.39 -3.12 19.36
CA PRO A 26 20.11 -2.54 18.23
C PRO A 26 21.63 -2.53 18.48
N GLY A 27 22.37 -3.35 17.73
CA GLY A 27 23.83 -3.53 17.89
C GLY A 27 24.25 -4.98 18.13
N GLU A 28 23.35 -5.82 18.66
CA GLU A 28 23.58 -7.26 18.81
C GLU A 28 23.45 -8.03 17.48
N TRP A 29 22.97 -7.35 16.44
CA TRP A 29 22.78 -7.87 15.09
C TRP A 29 24.00 -7.69 14.17
N LYS A 30 25.21 -7.59 14.73
CA LYS A 30 26.46 -7.56 13.97
C LYS A 30 26.92 -8.97 13.59
N GLU A 31 27.44 -9.11 12.38
CA GLU A 31 28.03 -10.37 11.90
C GLU A 31 29.14 -10.82 12.86
N GLY A 32 29.08 -12.08 13.30
CA GLY A 32 29.97 -12.64 14.33
C GLY A 32 29.49 -12.50 15.78
N SER A 33 28.34 -11.86 16.04
CA SER A 33 27.78 -11.83 17.40
C SER A 33 27.23 -13.20 17.85
N THR A 34 27.12 -13.37 19.16
CA THR A 34 26.56 -14.57 19.81
C THR A 34 25.11 -14.88 19.38
N VAL A 35 24.38 -13.88 18.90
CA VAL A 35 23.00 -14.01 18.41
C VAL A 35 22.92 -14.77 17.08
N PHE A 36 24.00 -14.78 16.28
CA PHE A 36 24.06 -15.52 15.00
C PHE A 36 24.66 -16.92 15.11
N GLN A 37 25.18 -17.30 16.28
CA GLN A 37 25.74 -18.63 16.47
C GLN A 37 24.60 -19.65 16.59
N GLU A 38 24.38 -20.43 15.54
CA GLU A 38 23.44 -21.55 15.50
C GLU A 38 23.80 -22.51 16.65
N ASN A 39 23.00 -22.50 17.73
CA ASN A 39 23.08 -23.26 19.00
C ASN A 39 23.27 -22.43 20.28
N ASN A 40 23.44 -21.11 20.21
CA ASN A 40 23.44 -20.27 21.41
C ASN A 40 22.03 -20.21 22.05
N ASP A 41 21.95 -20.32 23.37
CA ASP A 41 20.69 -20.21 24.11
C ASP A 41 19.99 -18.86 23.88
N LEU A 42 20.76 -17.79 23.70
CA LEU A 42 20.25 -16.46 23.33
C LEU A 42 19.61 -16.46 21.94
N CYS A 43 20.18 -17.18 20.98
CA CYS A 43 19.58 -17.34 19.65
C CYS A 43 18.25 -18.12 19.74
N LYS A 44 18.22 -19.22 20.49
CA LYS A 44 16.99 -20.03 20.70
C LYS A 44 15.90 -19.21 21.38
N PHE A 45 16.26 -18.45 22.42
CA PHE A 45 15.37 -17.56 23.16
C PHE A 45 14.81 -16.46 22.25
N ASN A 46 15.64 -15.79 21.45
CA ASN A 46 15.20 -14.79 20.47
C ASN A 46 14.24 -15.38 19.41
N ILE A 47 14.50 -16.60 18.93
CA ILE A 47 13.59 -17.29 18.00
C ILE A 47 12.24 -17.56 18.66
N GLN A 48 12.21 -18.03 19.92
CA GLN A 48 10.97 -18.27 20.65
C GLN A 48 10.18 -16.98 20.89
N ASN A 49 10.85 -15.89 21.30
CA ASN A 49 10.22 -14.58 21.48
C ASN A 49 9.65 -14.03 20.17
N ASN A 50 10.38 -14.14 19.07
CA ASN A 50 9.87 -13.76 17.75
C ASN A 50 8.67 -14.61 17.32
N LYS A 51 8.68 -15.92 17.58
CA LYS A 51 7.50 -16.78 17.34
C LYS A 51 6.29 -16.31 18.14
N LYS A 52 6.47 -16.01 19.44
CA LYS A 52 5.40 -15.49 20.31
C LYS A 52 4.88 -14.14 19.82
N LEU A 53 5.76 -13.20 19.50
CA LEU A 53 5.38 -11.88 18.97
C LEU A 53 4.64 -11.99 17.63
N ASN A 54 5.12 -12.82 16.71
CA ASN A 54 4.46 -13.06 15.43
C ASN A 54 3.08 -13.70 15.62
N TYR A 55 2.95 -14.63 16.56
CA TYR A 55 1.66 -15.21 16.92
C TYR A 55 0.70 -14.15 17.47
N CYS A 56 1.12 -13.35 18.46
CA CYS A 56 0.31 -12.26 19.01
C CYS A 56 -0.09 -11.23 17.93
N LYS A 57 0.85 -10.87 17.05
CA LYS A 57 0.59 -9.95 15.94
C LYS A 57 -0.39 -10.55 14.93
N LYS A 58 -0.29 -11.85 14.64
CA LYS A 58 -1.25 -12.57 13.79
C LYS A 58 -2.64 -12.50 14.41
N VAL A 59 -2.79 -12.82 15.69
CA VAL A 59 -4.07 -12.75 16.41
C VAL A 59 -4.64 -11.33 16.33
N TYR A 60 -3.86 -10.32 16.71
CA TYR A 60 -4.29 -8.92 16.64
C TYR A 60 -4.73 -8.48 15.24
N LEU A 61 -3.97 -8.83 14.19
CA LEU A 61 -4.31 -8.49 12.82
C LEU A 61 -5.55 -9.24 12.34
N ASN A 62 -5.75 -10.49 12.77
CA ASN A 62 -6.97 -11.25 12.49
C ASN A 62 -8.18 -10.57 13.14
N ASP A 63 -8.11 -10.24 14.43
CA ASP A 63 -9.20 -9.57 15.16
C ASP A 63 -9.56 -8.23 14.51
N LYS A 64 -8.55 -7.45 14.11
CA LYS A 64 -8.76 -6.19 13.37
C LYS A 64 -9.38 -6.43 12.01
N SER A 65 -8.92 -7.43 11.26
CA SER A 65 -9.49 -7.78 9.96
C SER A 65 -10.96 -8.19 10.09
N GLU A 66 -11.32 -8.94 11.13
CA GLU A 66 -12.70 -9.34 11.40
C GLU A 66 -13.56 -8.13 11.77
N ALA A 67 -13.07 -7.24 12.63
CA ALA A 67 -13.78 -6.02 12.99
C ALA A 67 -14.06 -5.14 11.76
N TYR A 68 -13.08 -4.93 10.87
CA TYR A 68 -13.27 -4.18 9.63
C TYR A 68 -14.25 -4.87 8.69
N TYR A 69 -14.20 -6.20 8.60
CA TYR A 69 -15.12 -6.97 7.77
C TYR A 69 -16.56 -6.83 8.27
N ASP A 70 -16.77 -6.89 9.57
CA ASP A 70 -18.08 -6.72 10.21
C ASP A 70 -18.62 -5.31 10.05
N GLU A 71 -17.75 -4.31 10.23
CA GLU A 71 -18.08 -2.92 9.97
C GLU A 71 -18.47 -2.69 8.51
N PHE A 72 -17.73 -3.28 7.56
CA PHE A 72 -18.06 -3.21 6.14
C PHE A 72 -19.42 -3.84 5.84
N LEU A 73 -19.68 -5.06 6.33
CA LEU A 73 -20.96 -5.73 6.15
C LEU A 73 -22.11 -4.90 6.71
N TYR A 74 -21.96 -4.37 7.93
CA TYR A 74 -22.95 -3.53 8.57
C TYR A 74 -23.22 -2.23 7.78
N LYS A 75 -22.16 -1.51 7.39
CA LYS A 75 -22.26 -0.24 6.66
C LYS A 75 -22.76 -0.38 5.23
N SER A 76 -22.44 -1.49 4.58
CA SER A 76 -22.76 -1.69 3.16
C SER A 76 -24.27 -1.76 2.88
N GLN A 77 -25.13 -1.88 3.91
CA GLN A 77 -26.57 -2.14 3.79
C GLN A 77 -26.88 -3.24 2.77
N VAL A 78 -25.91 -4.09 2.45
CA VAL A 78 -26.09 -5.15 1.47
C VAL A 78 -27.12 -6.06 2.11
N LYS A 79 -28.33 -6.04 1.58
CA LYS A 79 -29.25 -7.17 1.69
C LYS A 79 -28.48 -8.32 1.09
N LEU A 80 -27.72 -9.02 1.93
CA LEU A 80 -27.12 -10.28 1.56
C LEU A 80 -28.31 -11.15 1.19
N TYR A 81 -28.47 -11.39 -0.10
CA TYR A 81 -29.34 -12.45 -0.59
C TYR A 81 -28.67 -13.78 -0.20
N GLY A 82 -28.67 -14.12 1.09
CA GLY A 82 -28.02 -15.31 1.62
C GLY A 82 -27.39 -15.17 3.01
N GLU A 83 -26.73 -16.25 3.42
CA GLU A 83 -26.04 -16.37 4.71
C GLU A 83 -24.80 -15.46 4.77
N ARG A 84 -24.49 -14.98 5.99
CA ARG A 84 -23.26 -14.25 6.26
C ARG A 84 -22.06 -15.09 5.80
N PRO A 85 -21.12 -14.53 5.03
CA PRO A 85 -19.95 -15.29 4.61
C PRO A 85 -19.15 -15.75 5.84
N SER A 86 -18.50 -16.91 5.73
CA SER A 86 -17.64 -17.43 6.81
C SER A 86 -16.56 -16.42 7.19
N LEU A 87 -16.02 -16.54 8.41
CA LEU A 87 -14.88 -15.74 8.87
C LEU A 87 -13.74 -15.78 7.86
N MET A 88 -13.01 -14.66 7.76
CA MET A 88 -11.95 -14.49 6.77
C MET A 88 -10.92 -15.63 6.85
N GLU A 89 -10.54 -16.06 8.05
CA GLU A 89 -9.66 -17.21 8.25
C GLU A 89 -10.21 -18.52 7.63
N VAL A 90 -11.51 -18.78 7.80
CA VAL A 90 -12.17 -19.95 7.23
C VAL A 90 -12.21 -19.86 5.71
N LEU A 91 -12.48 -18.67 5.17
CA LEU A 91 -12.43 -18.43 3.73
C LEU A 91 -11.02 -18.69 3.20
N HIS A 92 -9.97 -18.11 3.78
CA HIS A 92 -8.58 -18.34 3.36
C HIS A 92 -8.17 -19.81 3.38
N ARG A 93 -8.62 -20.59 4.37
CA ARG A 93 -8.33 -22.04 4.43
C ARG A 93 -9.06 -22.83 3.34
N LYS A 94 -10.30 -22.44 3.02
CA LYS A 94 -11.15 -23.13 2.03
C LYS A 94 -10.93 -22.68 0.60
N VAL A 95 -10.32 -21.52 0.37
CA VAL A 95 -10.02 -21.02 -0.97
C VAL A 95 -9.07 -21.98 -1.68
N LYS A 96 -9.50 -22.46 -2.85
CA LYS A 96 -8.71 -23.34 -3.72
C LYS A 96 -7.69 -22.54 -4.52
N LEU A 97 -8.08 -21.37 -5.02
CA LEU A 97 -7.27 -20.48 -5.85
C LEU A 97 -7.52 -19.01 -5.49
N HIS A 98 -6.45 -18.23 -5.43
CA HIS A 98 -6.43 -16.78 -5.27
C HIS A 98 -6.04 -16.15 -6.59
N PHE A 99 -6.97 -15.44 -7.20
CA PHE A 99 -6.69 -14.68 -8.42
C PHE A 99 -6.18 -13.28 -8.06
N VAL A 100 -5.01 -12.93 -8.57
CA VAL A 100 -4.37 -11.63 -8.32
C VAL A 100 -4.23 -10.89 -9.62
N ASN A 101 -4.77 -9.67 -9.70
CA ASN A 101 -4.62 -8.80 -10.85
C ASN A 101 -3.21 -8.19 -10.93
N GLN A 102 -2.22 -9.01 -11.26
CA GLN A 102 -0.83 -8.63 -11.45
C GLN A 102 -0.26 -9.36 -12.66
N HIS A 103 0.46 -8.65 -13.52
CA HIS A 103 1.08 -9.26 -14.69
C HIS A 103 2.25 -10.16 -14.25
N PRO A 104 2.46 -11.37 -14.83
CA PRO A 104 3.55 -12.26 -14.45
C PRO A 104 4.95 -11.62 -14.50
N PHE A 105 5.19 -10.75 -15.48
CA PHE A 105 6.45 -9.99 -15.58
C PHE A 105 6.61 -8.87 -14.54
N GLY A 106 5.55 -8.50 -13.84
CA GLY A 106 5.58 -7.52 -12.74
C GLY A 106 5.74 -8.17 -11.36
N ILE A 107 6.05 -9.47 -11.28
CA ILE A 107 6.23 -10.18 -10.01
C ILE A 107 7.67 -10.02 -9.54
N PHE A 108 7.88 -9.19 -8.51
CA PHE A 108 9.19 -9.03 -7.89
C PHE A 108 9.60 -10.28 -7.09
N LYS A 109 10.90 -10.47 -6.85
CA LYS A 109 11.45 -11.63 -6.12
C LYS A 109 10.82 -11.87 -4.74
N THR A 110 10.31 -10.81 -4.11
CA THR A 110 9.70 -10.83 -2.78
C THR A 110 8.22 -11.18 -2.77
N PHE A 111 7.57 -11.30 -3.93
CA PHE A 111 6.16 -11.66 -3.99
C PHE A 111 5.95 -13.12 -3.62
N PRO A 112 4.87 -13.45 -2.88
CA PRO A 112 4.62 -14.80 -2.42
C PRO A 112 4.33 -15.72 -3.60
N LYS A 113 5.15 -16.76 -3.76
CA LYS A 113 4.89 -17.84 -4.72
C LYS A 113 4.18 -18.97 -3.99
N HIS A 114 2.98 -19.31 -4.43
CA HIS A 114 2.19 -20.39 -3.85
C HIS A 114 1.33 -21.03 -4.95
N GLU A 115 1.17 -22.35 -4.92
CA GLU A 115 0.41 -23.11 -5.95
C GLU A 115 -1.06 -22.67 -6.06
N LYS A 116 -1.60 -22.18 -4.95
CA LYS A 116 -2.94 -21.61 -4.88
C LYS A 116 -3.05 -20.15 -5.36
N ILE A 117 -1.98 -19.49 -5.81
CA ILE A 117 -2.04 -18.09 -6.29
C ILE A 117 -1.87 -18.08 -7.81
N VAL A 118 -2.86 -17.52 -8.52
CA VAL A 118 -2.86 -17.37 -9.97
C VAL A 118 -2.85 -15.89 -10.32
N TYR A 119 -1.79 -15.45 -10.98
CA TYR A 119 -1.62 -14.06 -11.39
C TYR A 119 -2.29 -13.81 -12.75
N ILE A 120 -3.44 -13.14 -12.72
CA ILE A 120 -4.26 -12.78 -13.87
C ILE A 120 -4.19 -11.27 -14.11
N GLY A 121 -3.01 -10.77 -14.48
CA GLY A 121 -2.81 -9.34 -14.71
C GLY A 121 -3.60 -8.78 -15.88
N GLY A 122 -3.57 -7.45 -15.99
CA GLY A 122 -4.18 -6.74 -17.13
C GLY A 122 -5.67 -6.51 -17.01
N ILE A 123 -6.30 -6.90 -15.90
CA ILE A 123 -7.71 -6.60 -15.65
C ILE A 123 -7.82 -5.11 -15.32
N HIS A 124 -8.22 -4.33 -16.31
CA HIS A 124 -8.58 -2.93 -16.13
C HIS A 124 -10.03 -2.77 -16.54
N VAL A 125 -10.77 -1.93 -15.80
CA VAL A 125 -12.11 -1.54 -16.21
C VAL A 125 -11.94 -0.60 -17.40
N GLU A 126 -12.18 -1.12 -18.60
CA GLU A 126 -12.14 -0.34 -19.84
C GLU A 126 -13.50 -0.39 -20.55
N GLU A 127 -14.12 0.78 -20.74
CA GLU A 127 -15.11 0.95 -21.80
C GLU A 127 -14.40 0.73 -23.14
N LYS A 128 -14.83 -0.30 -23.87
CA LYS A 128 -14.22 -0.87 -25.10
C LYS A 128 -13.26 0.10 -25.85
N ASN A 129 -12.01 -0.33 -26.03
CA ASN A 129 -11.06 0.16 -27.03
C ASN A 129 -10.53 1.61 -26.92
N ILE A 130 -10.70 2.30 -25.79
CA ILE A 130 -10.15 3.67 -25.61
C ILE A 130 -8.63 3.71 -25.80
N LEU A 131 -7.91 2.69 -25.32
CA LEU A 131 -6.46 2.57 -25.49
C LEU A 131 -6.05 2.36 -26.95
N LEU A 132 -6.80 1.55 -27.71
CA LEU A 132 -6.46 1.20 -29.10
C LEU A 132 -6.72 2.32 -30.11
N GLU A 133 -7.74 3.16 -29.87
CA GLU A 133 -8.10 4.25 -30.78
C GLU A 133 -7.24 5.51 -30.60
N LYS A 134 -6.74 5.76 -29.38
CA LYS A 134 -6.00 6.99 -29.06
C LYS A 134 -4.50 6.93 -29.34
N VAL A 135 -3.87 5.75 -29.19
CA VAL A 135 -2.45 5.54 -29.52
C VAL A 135 -2.19 5.81 -31.02
N LYS A 136 -3.23 5.76 -31.87
CA LYS A 136 -3.13 6.09 -33.30
C LYS A 136 -3.27 7.58 -33.65
N LYS A 137 -3.62 8.45 -32.69
CA LYS A 137 -3.84 9.89 -32.91
C LYS A 137 -2.89 10.70 -32.03
N GLU A 138 -1.59 10.53 -32.22
CA GLU A 138 -0.62 11.51 -31.73
C GLU A 138 -0.72 12.78 -32.60
N ASN A 139 -1.14 13.86 -31.95
CA ASN A 139 -1.17 15.21 -32.51
C ASN A 139 0.00 15.96 -31.86
N ASP A 140 0.95 16.43 -32.66
CA ASP A 140 2.18 17.17 -32.31
C ASP A 140 1.99 18.51 -31.53
N LYS A 141 0.77 18.84 -31.10
CA LYS A 141 0.43 20.15 -30.49
C LYS A 141 0.27 20.13 -28.97
N ARG A 142 0.66 19.05 -28.28
CA ARG A 142 0.52 18.97 -26.82
C ARG A 142 1.74 19.58 -26.11
N PRO A 143 1.57 20.19 -24.92
CA PRO A 143 2.71 20.58 -24.11
C PRO A 143 3.61 19.35 -23.87
N PRO A 144 4.94 19.51 -23.92
CA PRO A 144 5.89 18.39 -23.89
C PRO A 144 5.83 17.56 -22.61
N CYS A 145 5.19 18.08 -21.55
CA CYS A 145 5.05 17.39 -20.27
C CYS A 145 3.71 17.73 -19.59
N VAL A 146 2.93 16.71 -19.26
CA VAL A 146 1.73 16.79 -18.42
C VAL A 146 1.86 15.81 -17.26
N VAL A 147 1.66 16.27 -16.03
CA VAL A 147 1.78 15.46 -14.82
C VAL A 147 0.43 15.40 -14.11
N LEU A 148 -0.11 14.19 -13.94
CA LEU A 148 -1.30 13.94 -13.13
C LEU A 148 -0.88 13.58 -11.70
N VAL A 149 -1.43 14.29 -10.71
CA VAL A 149 -1.26 14.00 -9.29
C VAL A 149 -2.63 13.65 -8.69
N SER A 150 -2.78 12.40 -8.25
CA SER A 150 -4.00 11.93 -7.57
C SER A 150 -3.63 10.84 -6.56
N PHE A 151 -4.26 10.90 -5.38
CA PHE A 151 -4.08 9.94 -4.29
C PHE A 151 -5.18 8.86 -4.25
N GLY A 152 -6.05 8.80 -5.27
CA GLY A 152 -7.17 7.88 -5.32
C GLY A 152 -8.41 8.39 -4.59
N THR A 153 -9.22 7.45 -4.07
CA THR A 153 -10.50 7.74 -3.40
C THR A 153 -10.42 7.63 -1.88
N VAL A 154 -9.37 7.01 -1.35
CA VAL A 154 -9.18 6.85 0.09
C VAL A 154 -8.40 8.07 0.57
N GLU A 155 -8.88 8.73 1.63
CA GLU A 155 -8.10 9.75 2.32
C GLU A 155 -6.74 9.14 2.69
N PRO A 156 -5.61 9.73 2.25
CA PRO A 156 -4.30 9.20 2.57
C PRO A 156 -4.19 9.03 4.08
N SER A 157 -3.97 7.79 4.51
CA SER A 157 -3.89 7.41 5.93
C SER A 157 -2.65 7.97 6.65
N GLY A 158 -1.79 8.67 5.92
CA GLY A 158 -0.78 9.57 6.46
C GLY A 158 -1.28 11.00 6.30
N GLU A 159 -1.25 11.78 7.38
CA GLU A 159 -1.54 13.21 7.35
C GLU A 159 -0.78 13.85 6.18
N LEU A 160 -1.51 14.27 5.14
CA LEU A 160 -0.96 15.15 4.13
C LEU A 160 -0.70 16.51 4.79
N ASN A 161 0.43 16.60 5.51
CA ASN A 161 0.82 17.80 6.21
C ASN A 161 0.87 18.97 5.21
N PRO A 162 0.23 20.12 5.51
CA PRO A 162 0.31 21.33 4.69
C PRO A 162 1.72 21.73 4.25
N GLU A 163 2.74 21.44 5.07
CA GLU A 163 4.14 21.69 4.72
C GLU A 163 4.62 20.85 3.52
N ASN A 164 4.26 19.56 3.49
CA ASN A 164 4.62 18.65 2.40
C ASN A 164 3.91 19.05 1.10
N ILE A 165 2.64 19.46 1.19
CA ILE A 165 1.87 19.94 0.05
C ILE A 165 2.48 21.24 -0.49
N LYS A 166 2.83 22.18 0.40
CA LYS A 166 3.51 23.43 0.01
C LYS A 166 4.84 23.15 -0.67
N ALA A 167 5.63 22.21 -0.16
CA ALA A 167 6.89 21.80 -0.77
C ALA A 167 6.67 21.19 -2.16
N MET A 168 5.67 20.32 -2.30
CA MET A 168 5.27 19.70 -3.57
C MET A 168 4.88 20.75 -4.61
N PHE A 169 3.99 21.69 -4.27
CA PHE A 169 3.58 22.78 -5.16
C PHE A 169 4.76 23.70 -5.51
N GLY A 170 5.68 23.92 -4.56
CA GLY A 170 6.93 24.63 -4.81
C GLY A 170 7.79 23.98 -5.90
N GLN A 171 7.83 22.64 -5.97
CA GLN A 171 8.53 21.93 -7.05
C GLN A 171 7.81 22.07 -8.39
N PHE A 172 6.48 22.01 -8.39
CA PHE A 172 5.69 22.19 -9.61
C PHE A 172 5.96 23.55 -10.25
N GLN A 173 6.00 24.62 -9.44
CA GLN A 173 6.27 25.97 -9.92
C GLN A 173 7.69 26.17 -10.47
N ARG A 174 8.66 25.38 -10.00
CA ARG A 174 10.04 25.41 -10.53
C ARG A 174 10.14 24.77 -11.91
N ASN A 175 9.37 23.71 -12.16
CA ASN A 175 9.38 23.01 -13.45
C ASN A 175 8.35 23.59 -14.43
N LYS A 176 8.70 24.73 -15.05
CA LYS A 176 7.83 25.46 -15.99
C LYS A 176 7.54 24.71 -17.30
N ALA A 177 8.27 23.65 -17.61
CA ALA A 177 8.07 22.87 -18.83
C ALA A 177 6.84 21.93 -18.74
N CYS A 178 6.36 21.68 -17.52
CA CYS A 178 5.25 20.77 -17.26
C CYS A 178 3.99 21.52 -16.83
N VAL A 179 2.85 20.99 -17.29
CA VAL A 179 1.52 21.33 -16.78
C VAL A 179 1.09 20.27 -15.77
N TYR A 180 0.55 20.70 -14.63
CA TYR A 180 0.14 19.82 -13.55
C TYR A 180 -1.38 19.77 -13.43
N ILE A 181 -1.95 18.58 -13.34
CA ILE A 181 -3.35 18.34 -13.03
C ILE A 181 -3.39 17.66 -11.67
N VAL A 182 -3.90 18.34 -10.65
CA VAL A 182 -3.86 17.90 -9.25
C VAL A 182 -5.27 17.67 -8.76
N ARG A 183 -5.57 16.45 -8.30
CA ARG A 183 -6.79 16.13 -7.57
C ARG A 183 -6.54 16.21 -6.07
N MET A 184 -7.07 17.24 -5.42
CA MET A 184 -6.86 17.50 -3.99
C MET A 184 -7.94 18.44 -3.46
N GLU A 185 -8.29 18.28 -2.18
CA GLU A 185 -9.20 19.18 -1.46
C GLU A 185 -8.64 20.60 -1.33
N GLU A 186 -9.52 21.59 -1.41
CA GLU A 186 -9.17 23.02 -1.40
C GLU A 186 -8.56 23.48 -0.08
N ASN A 187 -9.01 22.91 1.04
CA ASN A 187 -8.49 23.15 2.40
C ASN A 187 -6.99 22.82 2.54
N LEU A 188 -6.48 21.89 1.72
CA LEU A 188 -5.10 21.43 1.72
C LEU A 188 -4.18 22.27 0.83
N LEU A 189 -4.74 23.15 0.00
CA LEU A 189 -3.97 23.90 -0.99
C LEU A 189 -3.15 25.03 -0.36
N PRO A 190 -1.96 25.31 -0.90
CA PRO A 190 -1.23 26.52 -0.51
C PRO A 190 -2.00 27.77 -0.94
N LYS A 191 -1.94 28.83 -0.12
CA LYS A 191 -2.62 30.12 -0.39
C LYS A 191 -2.32 30.70 -1.77
N ASN A 192 -1.08 30.53 -2.25
CA ASN A 192 -0.62 31.06 -3.53
C ASN A 192 0.05 29.96 -4.36
N TYR A 193 -0.43 29.74 -5.59
CA TYR A 193 0.21 28.89 -6.59
C TYR A 193 -0.12 29.37 -8.01
N ASN A 194 0.67 28.92 -8.99
CA ASN A 194 0.50 29.32 -10.39
C ASN A 194 -0.67 28.59 -11.06
N LYS A 195 -1.87 29.19 -11.06
CA LYS A 195 -3.09 28.63 -11.66
C LYS A 195 -3.03 28.45 -13.18
N LYS A 196 -2.07 29.06 -13.88
CA LYS A 196 -1.86 28.85 -15.34
C LYS A 196 -1.12 27.55 -15.64
N GLN A 197 -0.40 27.02 -14.65
CA GLN A 197 0.45 25.85 -14.79
C GLN A 197 -0.08 24.66 -13.99
N ILE A 198 -0.73 24.92 -12.86
CA ILE A 198 -1.24 23.93 -11.92
C ILE A 198 -2.76 24.05 -11.88
N TYR A 199 -3.44 23.06 -12.46
CA TYR A 199 -4.89 22.93 -12.47
C TYR A 199 -5.31 22.03 -11.33
N VAL A 200 -6.06 22.58 -10.37
CA VAL A 200 -6.54 21.84 -9.20
C VAL A 200 -8.03 21.54 -9.34
N THR A 201 -8.46 20.36 -8.91
CA THR A 201 -9.88 20.01 -8.80
C THR A 201 -10.13 19.05 -7.65
N GLU A 202 -11.27 19.21 -6.97
CA GLU A 202 -11.76 18.22 -6.02
C GLU A 202 -12.59 17.13 -6.71
N LYS A 203 -13.09 17.41 -7.92
CA LYS A 203 -14.01 16.54 -8.65
C LYS A 203 -13.30 15.27 -9.10
N HIS A 204 -14.11 14.23 -9.30
CA HIS A 204 -13.65 13.00 -9.91
C HIS A 204 -13.04 13.30 -11.28
N ILE A 205 -11.76 12.95 -11.44
CA ILE A 205 -11.05 13.04 -12.70
C ILE A 205 -11.19 11.70 -13.41
N ASN A 206 -11.50 11.73 -14.71
CA ASN A 206 -11.38 10.54 -15.54
C ASN A 206 -9.88 10.24 -15.77
N GLN A 207 -9.24 9.65 -14.76
CA GLN A 207 -7.82 9.35 -14.72
C GLN A 207 -7.40 8.49 -15.92
N LYS A 208 -8.24 7.52 -16.31
CA LYS A 208 -8.03 6.72 -17.51
C LYS A 208 -7.86 7.59 -18.75
N MET A 209 -8.79 8.52 -18.99
CA MET A 209 -8.75 9.38 -20.19
C MET A 209 -7.52 10.29 -20.26
N ILE A 210 -6.91 10.61 -19.11
CA ILE A 210 -5.68 11.41 -19.03
C ILE A 210 -4.44 10.54 -19.25
N LEU A 211 -4.39 9.34 -18.68
CA LEU A 211 -3.23 8.44 -18.79
C LEU A 211 -3.17 7.70 -20.13
N CYS A 212 -4.29 7.55 -20.84
CA CYS A 212 -4.35 6.93 -22.18
C CYS A 212 -4.05 7.92 -23.32
N LYS A 213 -3.32 9.00 -23.06
CA LYS A 213 -3.03 10.07 -24.02
C LYS A 213 -1.57 10.06 -24.42
#